data_AF-A0A833QXA7-F1
#
_entry.id   AF-A0A833QXA7-F1
#
_cell.length_a   1.000
_cell.length_b   1.000
_cell.length_c   1.000
_cell.angle_alpha   90.00
_cell.angle_beta   90.00
_cell.angle_gamma   90.00
#
_symmetry.space_group_name_H-M   'P 1'
#
loop_
_entity.id
_entity.type
_entity.pdbx_description
1 polymer ?
#
loop_
_entity_poly.entity_id
_entity_poly.type
_entity_poly.pdbx_seq_one_letter_code
_entity_poly.pdbx_strand_id
1 'polypeptide(L)'
;MSIRLARPAALPISATSGDLLHYRSFASLSDLLSTTSWHLPSPFTPIHTITVAPDRGHFSFSKLLDGEEEEETERRISSIARFHVARDDLLHPLANGNKARKLDALLPLLRTYSATDAVTCGGCQSAHAAALALYCAEMHIRPHLLLRGEQPQVPTGYNLISLMFGNVTYASRSVYAQRSQMLHDHAEKVAGPDGLVVWADDITDLKWQELEMSGASRRVVIISEGAASAVALLGVIRLVKFLSESSQFGNGCQVQVIVDAGTGTTAVGIALGALLLGLPWKVTGVMLADTMEAYKEREKTLITEFKRVYKLDFPAQESYYATEGILNWVERSQPRKFGKVLNGEIERCCKIAQQTAVPLDPIYTLAAWDLAVSLSLDKQMDTKVLMVHTGGTLGMFGLAQMYSSSFVSHHDLINQHC
;
A
#
# COMPACT_ATOMS: atom_id res chain seq x y z
N MET A 1 -28.31 30.56 2.13
CA MET A 1 -27.78 29.87 3.33
C MET A 1 -26.30 29.57 3.06
N SER A 2 -25.41 30.51 3.37
CA SER A 2 -23.97 30.37 3.12
C SER A 2 -23.32 29.59 4.25
N ILE A 3 -22.95 28.35 3.98
CA ILE A 3 -22.15 27.54 4.89
C ILE A 3 -20.70 28.04 4.79
N ARG A 4 -20.30 28.92 5.71
CA ARG A 4 -18.88 29.21 5.96
C ARG A 4 -18.28 27.95 6.60
N LEU A 5 -17.62 27.12 5.80
CA LEU A 5 -16.73 26.10 6.31
C LEU A 5 -15.59 26.82 7.03
N ALA A 6 -15.51 26.62 8.35
CA ALA A 6 -14.41 27.10 9.16
C ALA A 6 -13.11 26.53 8.59
N ARG A 7 -12.15 27.40 8.27
CA ARG A 7 -10.78 26.99 7.97
C ARG A 7 -10.27 26.13 9.13
N PRO A 8 -9.75 24.91 8.91
CA PRO A 8 -8.92 24.28 9.92
C PRO A 8 -7.75 25.23 10.20
N ALA A 9 -7.47 25.47 11.49
CA ALA A 9 -6.33 26.27 11.89
C ALA A 9 -5.07 25.71 11.22
N ALA A 10 -4.32 26.58 10.53
CA ALA A 10 -3.01 26.24 10.04
C ALA A 10 -2.19 25.74 11.23
N LEU A 11 -1.71 24.49 11.16
CA LEU A 11 -0.74 23.96 12.10
C LEU A 11 0.43 24.96 12.16
N PRO A 12 0.89 25.35 13.37
CA PRO A 12 1.97 26.32 13.49
C PRO A 12 3.21 25.80 12.77
N ILE A 13 3.67 26.58 11.79
CA ILE A 13 4.94 26.37 11.10
C ILE A 13 6.05 26.74 12.08
N SER A 14 6.48 25.78 12.89
CA SER A 14 7.79 25.83 13.53
C SER A 14 8.57 24.60 13.07
N ALA A 15 9.10 24.68 11.85
CA ALA A 15 10.19 23.79 11.46
C ALA A 15 11.43 24.25 12.24
N THR A 16 11.64 23.68 13.42
CA THR A 16 12.95 23.73 14.07
C THR A 16 13.93 22.98 13.19
N SER A 17 15.04 23.63 12.86
CA SER A 17 16.07 23.20 11.90
C SER A 17 16.92 22.00 12.36
N GLY A 18 16.30 20.91 12.83
CA GLY A 18 17.00 19.75 13.41
C GLY A 18 16.34 18.37 13.29
N ASP A 19 15.22 18.25 12.57
CA ASP A 19 14.42 17.02 12.52
C ASP A 19 14.39 16.37 11.11
N LEU A 20 15.57 16.09 10.56
CA LEU A 20 15.72 15.16 9.44
C LEU A 20 16.26 13.81 9.93
N LEU A 21 15.62 12.74 9.47
CA LEU A 21 15.66 11.40 10.05
C LEU A 21 16.87 10.55 9.64
N HIS A 22 17.82 11.06 8.86
CA HIS A 22 18.66 10.16 8.07
C HIS A 22 20.13 10.09 8.48
N TYR A 23 20.55 10.75 9.58
CA TYR A 23 21.88 10.54 10.17
C TYR A 23 21.93 10.38 11.70
N ARG A 24 20.78 10.23 12.38
CA ARG A 24 20.81 9.74 13.76
C ARG A 24 21.17 8.25 13.74
N SER A 25 22.21 7.86 14.46
CA SER A 25 22.37 6.46 14.85
C SER A 25 21.15 6.13 15.71
N PHE A 26 20.26 5.28 15.21
CA PHE A 26 19.09 4.86 15.95
C PHE A 26 19.49 3.71 16.86
N ALA A 27 19.34 3.90 18.17
CA ALA A 27 19.65 2.85 19.15
C ALA A 27 18.65 1.68 19.05
N SER A 28 17.44 1.90 18.52
CA SER A 28 16.43 0.87 18.31
C SER A 28 15.44 1.23 17.20
N LEU A 29 14.68 0.24 16.72
CA LEU A 29 13.53 0.48 15.83
C LEU A 29 12.47 1.38 16.50
N SER A 30 12.29 1.28 17.82
CA SER A 30 11.32 2.12 18.55
C SER A 30 11.73 3.59 18.50
N ASP A 31 13.03 3.88 18.65
CA ASP A 31 13.56 5.25 18.53
C ASP A 31 13.36 5.80 17.12
N LEU A 32 13.63 4.99 16.09
CA LEU A 32 13.40 5.36 14.70
C LEU A 32 11.92 5.71 14.45
N LEU A 33 10.99 4.85 14.86
CA LEU A 33 9.55 5.09 14.63
C LEU A 33 9.00 6.28 15.43
N SER A 34 9.53 6.53 16.65
CA SER A 34 9.08 7.63 17.50
C SER A 34 9.58 9.00 17.05
N THR A 35 10.77 9.06 16.45
CA THR A 35 11.35 10.29 15.91
C THR A 35 10.89 10.57 14.48
N THR A 36 10.39 9.55 13.77
CA THR A 36 9.88 9.70 12.41
C THR A 36 8.67 10.63 12.39
N SER A 37 8.69 11.61 11.48
CA SER A 37 7.53 12.41 11.15
C SER A 37 6.57 11.60 10.30
N TRP A 38 5.28 11.68 10.61
CA TRP A 38 4.22 10.90 9.96
C TRP A 38 3.18 11.80 9.31
N HIS A 39 2.66 11.38 8.17
CA HIS A 39 1.54 12.06 7.53
C HIS A 39 0.19 11.59 8.09
N LEU A 40 0.03 10.28 8.30
CA LEU A 40 -1.16 9.71 8.90
C LEU A 40 -1.17 10.01 10.40
N PRO A 41 -2.28 10.52 10.95
CA PRO A 41 -2.37 10.91 12.36
C PRO A 41 -2.22 9.72 13.31
N SER A 42 -2.54 8.50 12.86
CA SER A 42 -2.49 7.29 13.66
C SER A 42 -2.15 6.06 12.80
N PRO A 43 -1.41 5.07 13.33
CA PRO A 43 -1.20 3.80 12.66
C PRO A 43 -2.42 2.87 12.72
N PHE A 44 -3.49 3.28 13.40
CA PHE A 44 -4.71 2.49 13.59
C PHE A 44 -5.25 1.90 12.29
N THR A 45 -5.76 0.67 12.38
CA THR A 45 -6.53 0.00 11.32
C THR A 45 -7.62 -0.85 11.98
N PRO A 46 -8.88 -0.79 11.52
CA PRO A 46 -9.90 -1.71 12.02
C PRO A 46 -9.55 -3.16 11.66
N ILE A 47 -9.77 -4.08 12.60
CA ILE A 47 -9.60 -5.52 12.36
C ILE A 47 -10.98 -6.16 12.30
N HIS A 48 -11.23 -6.88 11.22
CA HIS A 48 -12.48 -7.59 10.97
C HIS A 48 -12.23 -9.10 11.05
N THR A 49 -13.14 -9.86 11.66
CA THR A 49 -13.04 -11.33 11.70
C THR A 49 -14.03 -11.94 10.71
N ILE A 50 -13.51 -12.81 9.86
CA ILE A 50 -14.28 -13.53 8.85
C ILE A 50 -14.36 -15.00 9.27
N THR A 51 -15.58 -15.52 9.32
CA THR A 51 -15.88 -16.92 9.59
C THR A 51 -16.18 -17.64 8.28
N VAL A 52 -15.55 -18.79 8.07
CA VAL A 52 -15.65 -19.61 6.85
C VAL A 52 -16.42 -20.89 7.16
N ALA A 53 -17.58 -21.10 6.52
CA ALA A 53 -18.37 -22.31 6.68
C ALA A 53 -17.91 -23.43 5.73
N PRO A 54 -17.75 -24.69 6.20
CA PRO A 54 -17.13 -25.78 5.43
C PRO A 54 -17.85 -26.21 4.15
N ASP A 55 -19.17 -26.02 4.03
CA ASP A 55 -19.96 -26.82 3.07
C ASP A 55 -20.41 -26.07 1.80
N ARG A 56 -20.27 -24.73 1.71
CA ARG A 56 -20.74 -23.95 0.53
C ARG A 56 -19.98 -22.65 0.23
N GLY A 57 -18.85 -22.38 0.89
CA GLY A 57 -18.16 -21.09 0.77
C GLY A 57 -19.04 -19.90 1.23
N HIS A 58 -19.98 -20.15 2.15
CA HIS A 58 -20.72 -19.08 2.82
C HIS A 58 -19.82 -18.45 3.88
N PHE A 59 -19.67 -17.13 3.80
CA PHE A 59 -18.96 -16.34 4.79
C PHE A 59 -19.96 -15.71 5.76
N SER A 60 -19.57 -15.64 7.03
CA SER A 60 -20.21 -14.77 8.03
C SER A 60 -19.18 -13.79 8.54
N PHE A 61 -19.58 -12.54 8.74
CA PHE A 61 -18.69 -11.47 9.19
C PHE A 61 -19.11 -10.97 10.56
N SER A 62 -18.15 -10.83 11.48
CA SER A 62 -18.34 -10.16 12.76
C SER A 62 -17.34 -9.01 12.92
N LYS A 63 -17.85 -7.88 13.41
CA LYS A 63 -17.03 -6.74 13.82
C LYS A 63 -16.74 -6.90 15.31
N LEU A 64 -15.52 -7.29 15.66
CA LEU A 64 -15.07 -7.21 17.05
C LEU A 64 -14.84 -5.73 17.37
N LEU A 65 -15.69 -5.19 18.24
CA LEU A 65 -15.37 -3.97 19.00
C LEU A 65 -14.59 -4.44 20.22
N ASP A 66 -13.47 -3.79 20.54
CA ASP A 66 -12.67 -4.12 21.71
C ASP A 66 -13.57 -4.13 22.96
N GLY A 67 -13.72 -5.28 23.62
CA GLY A 67 -14.35 -5.39 24.95
C GLY A 67 -15.56 -6.31 25.13
N GLU A 68 -15.98 -7.14 24.18
CA GLU A 68 -17.01 -8.17 24.44
C GLU A 68 -16.39 -9.53 24.80
N GLU A 69 -16.85 -10.10 25.91
CA GLU A 69 -16.34 -11.30 26.61
C GLU A 69 -16.17 -12.51 25.66
N GLU A 70 -14.92 -12.85 25.34
CA GLU A 70 -14.53 -13.96 24.46
C GLU A 70 -14.81 -15.35 25.07
N GLU A 71 -15.01 -15.48 26.39
CA GLU A 71 -14.91 -16.77 27.08
C GLU A 71 -16.10 -17.74 26.88
N GLU A 72 -17.33 -17.26 26.66
CA GLU A 72 -18.51 -18.16 26.58
C GLU A 72 -18.87 -18.58 25.13
N THR A 73 -18.42 -17.81 24.15
CA THR A 73 -18.65 -18.08 22.72
C THR A 73 -17.58 -19.02 22.12
N GLU A 74 -16.35 -19.01 22.66
CA GLU A 74 -15.23 -19.82 22.17
C GLU A 74 -15.47 -21.34 22.26
N ARG A 75 -16.19 -21.82 23.29
CA ARG A 75 -16.42 -23.26 23.49
C ARG A 75 -17.40 -23.90 22.50
N ARG A 76 -18.26 -23.11 21.83
CA ARG A 76 -19.17 -23.59 20.76
C ARG A 76 -18.63 -23.36 19.34
N ILE A 77 -17.63 -22.49 19.18
CA ILE A 77 -17.09 -22.03 17.87
C ILE A 77 -15.74 -22.70 17.49
N SER A 78 -15.17 -23.55 18.34
CA SER A 78 -13.85 -24.16 18.11
C SER A 78 -13.71 -25.01 16.84
N SER A 79 -14.81 -25.33 16.13
CA SER A 79 -14.81 -26.09 14.89
C SER A 79 -14.88 -25.24 13.60
N ILE A 80 -15.08 -23.93 13.70
CA ILE A 80 -15.32 -23.06 12.54
C ILE A 80 -14.04 -22.28 12.17
N ALA A 81 -13.61 -22.46 10.93
CA ALA A 81 -12.46 -21.76 10.34
C ALA A 81 -12.67 -20.25 10.35
N ARG A 82 -11.62 -19.50 10.70
CA ARG A 82 -11.67 -18.04 10.78
C ARG A 82 -10.35 -17.41 10.35
N PHE A 83 -10.42 -16.20 9.80
CA PHE A 83 -9.26 -15.34 9.57
C PHE A 83 -9.61 -13.89 9.85
N HIS A 84 -8.58 -13.07 10.02
CA HIS A 84 -8.71 -11.65 10.33
C HIS A 84 -8.32 -10.80 9.12
N VAL A 85 -8.91 -9.61 9.01
CA VAL A 85 -8.66 -8.66 7.94
C VAL A 85 -8.33 -7.29 8.55
N ALA A 86 -7.09 -6.81 8.35
CA ALA A 86 -6.70 -5.44 8.65
C ALA A 86 -7.23 -4.51 7.54
N ARG A 87 -8.16 -3.62 7.89
CA ARG A 87 -8.96 -2.79 6.97
C ARG A 87 -8.27 -1.49 6.58
N ASP A 88 -7.07 -1.60 6.01
CA ASP A 88 -6.34 -0.44 5.50
C ASP A 88 -7.06 0.26 4.33
N ASP A 89 -8.01 -0.40 3.67
CA ASP A 89 -8.92 0.23 2.70
C ASP A 89 -9.81 1.32 3.31
N LEU A 90 -9.97 1.35 4.63
CA LEU A 90 -10.77 2.35 5.35
C LEU A 90 -9.97 3.58 5.80
N LEU A 91 -8.66 3.65 5.51
CA LEU A 91 -7.81 4.75 5.99
C LEU A 91 -8.19 6.12 5.44
N HIS A 92 -8.69 6.17 4.20
CA HIS A 92 -9.06 7.41 3.53
C HIS A 92 -10.11 7.13 2.45
N PRO A 93 -11.11 7.99 2.19
CA PRO A 93 -12.11 7.73 1.15
C PRO A 93 -11.53 7.55 -0.25
N LEU A 94 -10.40 8.20 -0.57
CA LEU A 94 -9.84 8.25 -1.94
C LEU A 94 -8.37 7.79 -2.05
N ALA A 95 -7.62 7.82 -0.95
CA ALA A 95 -6.18 7.62 -0.91
C ALA A 95 -5.82 6.58 0.18
N ASN A 96 -6.57 5.48 0.18
CA ASN A 96 -6.50 4.42 1.19
C ASN A 96 -5.50 3.31 0.87
N GLY A 97 -5.55 2.30 1.72
CA GLY A 97 -4.90 1.03 1.52
C GLY A 97 -3.42 1.12 1.81
N ASN A 98 -2.68 0.21 1.19
CA ASN A 98 -1.25 0.15 1.36
C ASN A 98 -0.51 1.36 0.77
N LYS A 99 -1.16 2.17 -0.09
CA LYS A 99 -0.56 3.38 -0.64
C LYS A 99 -0.47 4.47 0.43
N ALA A 100 -1.51 4.63 1.24
CA ALA A 100 -1.50 5.52 2.40
C ALA A 100 -0.34 5.19 3.34
N ARG A 101 -0.17 3.90 3.70
CA ARG A 101 0.92 3.45 4.58
C ARG A 101 2.31 3.75 4.01
N LYS A 102 2.53 3.51 2.73
CA LYS A 102 3.84 3.78 2.10
C LYS A 102 4.14 5.27 2.01
N LEU A 103 3.12 6.08 1.76
CA LEU A 103 3.24 7.53 1.70
C LEU A 103 3.35 8.17 3.09
N ASP A 104 2.95 7.47 4.15
CA ASP A 104 2.96 7.95 5.54
C ASP A 104 4.33 8.54 5.97
N ALA A 105 5.42 7.81 5.69
CA ALA A 105 6.79 8.27 5.97
C ALA A 105 7.39 9.12 4.84
N LEU A 106 6.91 8.98 3.60
CA LEU A 106 7.51 9.63 2.43
C LEU A 106 7.04 11.08 2.27
N LEU A 107 5.76 11.36 2.50
CA LEU A 107 5.20 12.72 2.33
C LEU A 107 5.84 13.76 3.26
N PRO A 108 6.17 13.44 4.53
CA PRO A 108 6.93 14.33 5.39
C PRO A 108 8.29 14.72 4.79
N LEU A 109 8.99 13.80 4.10
CA LEU A 109 10.24 14.14 3.41
C LEU A 109 10.04 15.20 2.32
N LEU A 110 8.92 15.15 1.59
CA LEU A 110 8.61 16.18 0.59
C LEU A 110 8.44 17.56 1.23
N ARG A 111 7.79 17.61 2.40
CA ARG A 111 7.62 18.87 3.15
C ARG A 111 8.95 19.39 3.65
N THR A 112 9.78 18.53 4.24
CA THR A 112 11.09 18.95 4.74
C THR A 112 11.99 19.39 3.60
N TYR A 113 11.92 18.72 2.45
CA TYR A 113 12.62 19.13 1.24
C TYR A 113 12.08 20.44 0.62
N SER A 114 10.99 20.99 1.15
CA SER A 114 10.27 22.12 0.56
C SER A 114 9.94 21.88 -0.92
N ALA A 115 9.56 20.64 -1.25
CA ALA A 115 9.24 20.24 -2.61
C ALA A 115 8.10 21.09 -3.17
N THR A 116 8.28 21.61 -4.38
CA THR A 116 7.25 22.36 -5.09
C THR A 116 6.42 21.47 -6.00
N ASP A 117 7.03 20.39 -6.49
CA ASP A 117 6.48 19.46 -7.46
C ASP A 117 6.90 18.03 -7.11
N ALA A 118 6.03 17.07 -7.38
CA ALA A 118 6.31 15.65 -7.24
C ALA A 118 6.00 14.93 -8.55
N VAL A 119 6.90 14.07 -9.01
CA VAL A 119 6.75 13.32 -10.27
C VAL A 119 6.68 11.83 -9.95
N THR A 120 5.66 11.14 -10.42
CA THR A 120 5.55 9.67 -10.29
C THR A 120 4.93 9.04 -11.52
N CYS A 121 4.91 7.70 -11.55
CA CYS A 121 4.29 6.93 -12.61
C CYS A 121 3.43 5.78 -12.08
N GLY A 122 2.61 5.23 -12.98
CA GLY A 122 1.78 4.07 -12.69
C GLY A 122 1.00 3.60 -13.92
N GLY A 123 0.27 2.50 -13.78
CA GLY A 123 -0.78 2.12 -14.74
C GLY A 123 -1.92 3.16 -14.82
N CYS A 124 -2.74 3.08 -15.86
CA CYS A 124 -3.89 3.97 -16.05
C CYS A 124 -4.83 4.06 -14.83
N GLN A 125 -5.05 2.95 -14.11
CA GLN A 125 -5.83 2.86 -12.87
C GLN A 125 -4.93 2.74 -11.62
N SER A 126 -3.80 3.45 -11.60
CA SER A 126 -2.83 3.36 -10.49
C SER A 126 -3.35 4.00 -9.20
N ALA A 127 -3.63 3.16 -8.19
CA ALA A 127 -3.94 3.61 -6.84
C ALA A 127 -2.81 4.45 -6.22
N HIS A 128 -1.55 4.16 -6.56
CA HIS A 128 -0.38 4.92 -6.09
C HIS A 128 -0.38 6.34 -6.62
N ALA A 129 -0.55 6.51 -7.93
CA ALA A 129 -0.53 7.82 -8.57
C ALA A 129 -1.68 8.69 -8.05
N ALA A 130 -2.87 8.12 -7.92
CA ALA A 130 -4.04 8.81 -7.38
C ALA A 130 -3.83 9.24 -5.91
N ALA A 131 -3.32 8.34 -5.06
CA ALA A 131 -3.06 8.64 -3.65
C ALA A 131 -1.99 9.75 -3.50
N LEU A 132 -0.89 9.66 -4.26
CA LEU A 132 0.14 10.69 -4.24
C LEU A 132 -0.43 12.04 -4.69
N ALA A 133 -1.21 12.06 -5.78
CA ALA A 133 -1.77 13.31 -6.29
C ALA A 133 -2.66 14.02 -5.27
N LEU A 134 -3.53 13.26 -4.60
CA LEU A 134 -4.40 13.79 -3.57
C LEU A 134 -3.59 14.36 -2.41
N TYR A 135 -2.65 13.59 -1.84
CA TYR A 135 -1.87 14.07 -0.71
C TYR A 135 -0.93 15.24 -1.09
N CYS A 136 -0.38 15.26 -2.30
CA CYS A 136 0.38 16.41 -2.79
C CYS A 136 -0.50 17.67 -2.87
N ALA A 137 -1.75 17.56 -3.35
CA ALA A 137 -2.68 18.68 -3.38
C ALA A 137 -2.98 19.24 -1.98
N GLU A 138 -3.14 18.37 -0.97
CA GLU A 138 -3.30 18.78 0.44
C GLU A 138 -2.07 19.51 1.01
N MET A 139 -0.89 19.22 0.46
CA MET A 139 0.38 19.83 0.86
C MET A 139 0.78 21.03 0.00
N HIS A 140 -0.05 21.42 -0.98
CA HIS A 140 0.28 22.43 -1.99
C HIS A 140 1.52 22.10 -2.85
N ILE A 141 1.80 20.81 -3.03
CA ILE A 141 2.82 20.28 -3.95
C ILE A 141 2.13 19.93 -5.25
N ARG A 142 2.69 20.31 -6.40
CA ARG A 142 2.10 20.02 -7.72
C ARG A 142 2.44 18.58 -8.15
N PRO A 143 1.47 17.67 -8.26
CA PRO A 143 1.77 16.31 -8.66
C PRO A 143 1.72 16.18 -10.20
N HIS A 144 2.74 15.57 -10.77
CA HIS A 144 2.83 15.20 -12.18
C HIS A 144 2.84 13.68 -12.31
N LEU A 145 1.89 13.15 -13.06
CA LEU A 145 1.56 11.73 -13.07
C LEU A 145 1.74 11.16 -14.48
N LEU A 146 2.75 10.32 -14.67
CA LEU A 146 3.04 9.66 -15.94
C LEU A 146 2.34 8.29 -15.99
N LEU A 147 1.17 8.24 -16.63
CA LEU A 147 0.30 7.06 -16.64
C LEU A 147 0.49 6.21 -17.89
N ARG A 148 0.66 4.89 -17.72
CA ARG A 148 0.83 3.96 -18.83
C ARG A 148 -0.45 3.78 -19.64
N GLY A 149 -0.36 3.90 -20.95
CA GLY A 149 -1.43 3.63 -21.92
C GLY A 149 -1.97 4.91 -22.53
N GLU A 150 -3.25 4.90 -22.86
CA GLU A 150 -3.97 6.03 -23.44
C GLU A 150 -5.02 6.55 -22.45
N GLN A 151 -5.46 7.79 -22.66
CA GLN A 151 -6.54 8.37 -21.88
C GLN A 151 -7.86 7.64 -22.14
N PRO A 152 -8.57 7.15 -21.12
CA PRO A 152 -9.92 6.62 -21.28
C PRO A 152 -10.87 7.69 -21.82
N GLN A 153 -11.80 7.31 -22.69
CA GLN A 153 -12.85 8.23 -23.17
C GLN A 153 -13.65 8.84 -22.01
N VAL A 154 -13.95 8.03 -21.00
CA VAL A 154 -14.58 8.46 -19.75
C VAL A 154 -13.66 8.06 -18.59
N PRO A 155 -12.98 9.01 -17.92
CA PRO A 155 -12.18 8.69 -16.74
C PRO A 155 -13.06 8.21 -15.59
N THR A 156 -12.66 7.13 -14.92
CA THR A 156 -13.32 6.61 -13.71
C THR A 156 -12.30 6.14 -12.68
N GLY A 157 -12.74 5.88 -11.45
CA GLY A 157 -11.91 5.30 -10.40
C GLY A 157 -10.65 6.11 -10.14
N TYR A 158 -9.52 5.42 -10.01
CA TYR A 158 -8.23 6.06 -9.77
C TYR A 158 -7.78 6.97 -10.91
N ASN A 159 -8.18 6.68 -12.16
CA ASN A 159 -7.83 7.54 -13.30
C ASN A 159 -8.50 8.92 -13.17
N LEU A 160 -9.78 8.95 -12.78
CA LEU A 160 -10.49 10.20 -12.52
C LEU A 160 -9.86 10.99 -11.37
N ILE A 161 -9.55 10.32 -10.25
CA ILE A 161 -8.88 10.97 -9.11
C ILE A 161 -7.53 11.56 -9.53
N SER A 162 -6.75 10.84 -10.35
CA SER A 162 -5.47 11.33 -10.88
C SER A 162 -5.65 12.62 -11.69
N LEU A 163 -6.69 12.73 -12.52
CA LEU A 163 -6.99 13.94 -13.30
C LEU A 163 -7.53 15.09 -12.45
N MET A 164 -8.26 14.79 -11.37
CA MET A 164 -8.79 15.80 -10.47
C MET A 164 -7.70 16.52 -9.67
N PHE A 165 -6.66 15.79 -9.26
CA PHE A 165 -5.65 16.32 -8.34
C PHE A 165 -4.27 16.53 -8.97
N GLY A 166 -4.00 15.98 -10.16
CA GLY A 166 -2.66 16.01 -10.76
C GLY A 166 -2.60 16.34 -12.24
N ASN A 167 -1.39 16.72 -12.66
CA ASN A 167 -1.02 16.96 -14.05
C ASN A 167 -0.71 15.61 -14.71
N VAL A 168 -1.69 15.03 -15.39
CA VAL A 168 -1.57 13.70 -15.99
C VAL A 168 -0.96 13.78 -17.39
N THR A 169 0.05 12.96 -17.65
CA THR A 169 0.56 12.68 -19.00
C THR A 169 0.47 11.19 -19.26
N TYR A 170 -0.12 10.80 -20.39
CA TYR A 170 -0.21 9.41 -20.80
C TYR A 170 1.02 9.00 -21.62
N ALA A 171 1.64 7.88 -21.25
CA ALA A 171 2.86 7.36 -21.86
C ALA A 171 2.61 6.01 -22.54
N SER A 172 3.13 5.85 -23.74
CA SER A 172 3.10 4.58 -24.45
C SER A 172 3.84 3.48 -23.67
N ARG A 173 3.53 2.21 -23.97
CA ARG A 173 4.17 1.07 -23.29
C ARG A 173 5.68 1.04 -23.47
N SER A 174 6.20 1.45 -24.64
CA SER A 174 7.63 1.47 -24.93
C SER A 174 8.38 2.54 -24.13
N VAL A 175 7.79 3.72 -23.97
CA VAL A 175 8.34 4.79 -23.12
C VAL A 175 8.28 4.37 -21.65
N TYR A 176 7.14 3.80 -21.21
CA TYR A 176 6.96 3.34 -19.83
C TYR A 176 7.90 2.19 -19.45
N ALA A 177 8.32 1.35 -20.40
CA ALA A 177 9.33 0.31 -20.14
C ALA A 177 10.65 0.89 -19.62
N GLN A 178 10.95 2.15 -19.99
CA GLN A 178 12.11 2.93 -19.53
C GLN A 178 11.70 3.96 -18.47
N ARG A 179 10.77 3.58 -17.57
CA ARG A 179 10.15 4.48 -16.58
C ARG A 179 11.12 5.34 -15.77
N SER A 180 12.29 4.84 -15.39
CA SER A 180 13.25 5.65 -14.61
C SER A 180 13.76 6.84 -15.42
N GLN A 181 14.13 6.62 -16.69
CA GLN A 181 14.53 7.69 -17.60
C GLN A 181 13.35 8.63 -17.91
N MET A 182 12.17 8.06 -18.18
CA MET A 182 10.94 8.81 -18.42
C MET A 182 10.60 9.78 -17.28
N LEU A 183 10.69 9.31 -16.03
CA LEU A 183 10.47 10.12 -14.83
C LEU A 183 11.51 11.24 -14.73
N HIS A 184 12.80 10.92 -14.91
CA HIS A 184 13.89 11.87 -14.84
C HIS A 184 13.75 12.98 -15.89
N ASP A 185 13.55 12.61 -17.16
CA ASP A 185 13.40 13.57 -18.26
C ASP A 185 12.20 14.50 -18.06
N HIS A 186 11.10 13.99 -17.49
CA HIS A 186 9.94 14.81 -17.18
C HIS A 186 10.22 15.75 -16.00
N ALA A 187 10.89 15.26 -14.95
CA ALA A 187 11.24 16.06 -13.80
C ALA A 187 12.18 17.21 -14.16
N GLU A 188 13.18 16.98 -15.01
CA GLU A 188 14.08 18.02 -15.55
C GLU A 188 13.30 19.10 -16.32
N LYS A 189 12.34 18.69 -17.16
CA LYS A 189 11.46 19.64 -17.87
C LYS A 189 10.59 20.46 -16.93
N VAL A 190 10.09 19.85 -15.86
CA VAL A 190 9.27 20.54 -14.84
C VAL A 190 10.12 21.48 -14.01
N ALA A 191 11.35 21.08 -13.65
CA ALA A 191 12.29 21.87 -12.88
C ALA A 191 12.73 23.12 -13.66
N GLY A 192 13.04 22.96 -14.94
CA GLY A 192 13.61 24.02 -15.77
C GLY A 192 15.09 24.30 -15.42
N PRO A 193 15.72 25.29 -16.07
CA PRO A 193 17.16 25.54 -15.97
C PRO A 193 17.67 25.83 -14.55
N ASP A 194 16.85 26.47 -13.71
CA ASP A 194 17.19 26.90 -12.34
C ASP A 194 16.45 26.05 -11.27
N GLY A 195 15.95 24.89 -11.67
CA GLY A 195 15.25 23.96 -10.79
C GLY A 195 16.14 22.83 -10.31
N LEU A 196 15.71 22.18 -9.23
CA LEU A 196 16.36 21.00 -8.67
C LEU A 196 15.51 19.77 -8.88
N VAL A 197 16.15 18.67 -9.27
CA VAL A 197 15.55 17.34 -9.38
C VAL A 197 16.24 16.41 -8.40
N VAL A 198 15.45 15.67 -7.61
CA VAL A 198 15.99 14.66 -6.68
C VAL A 198 15.06 13.46 -6.62
N TRP A 199 15.63 12.26 -6.48
CA TRP A 199 14.84 11.08 -6.15
C TRP A 199 14.51 11.08 -4.66
N ALA A 200 13.30 10.65 -4.28
CA ALA A 200 12.92 10.58 -2.87
C ALA A 200 13.89 9.71 -2.05
N ASP A 201 14.41 8.64 -2.65
CA ASP A 201 15.41 7.73 -2.03
C ASP A 201 16.80 8.39 -1.85
N ASP A 202 17.05 9.48 -2.55
CA ASP A 202 18.31 10.23 -2.50
C ASP A 202 18.25 11.43 -1.55
N ILE A 203 17.09 11.73 -0.95
CA ILE A 203 16.96 12.83 0.01
C ILE A 203 17.61 12.39 1.32
N THR A 204 18.80 12.93 1.60
CA THR A 204 19.58 12.69 2.83
C THR A 204 19.98 14.01 3.49
N ASP A 205 20.31 13.99 4.78
CA ASP A 205 20.66 15.20 5.55
C ASP A 205 21.86 15.96 4.95
N LEU A 206 22.84 15.24 4.39
CA LEU A 206 24.01 15.83 3.73
C LEU A 206 23.64 16.59 2.44
N LYS A 207 22.78 16.00 1.62
CA LYS A 207 22.27 16.65 0.40
C LYS A 207 21.33 17.80 0.74
N TRP A 208 20.59 17.72 1.85
CA TRP A 208 19.66 18.78 2.23
C TRP A 208 20.37 20.12 2.50
N GLN A 209 21.48 20.14 3.23
CA GLN A 209 22.23 21.37 3.52
C GLN A 209 22.72 22.07 2.24
N GLU A 210 23.20 21.30 1.27
CA GLU A 210 23.62 21.83 -0.04
C GLU A 210 22.41 22.37 -0.84
N LEU A 211 21.27 21.68 -0.76
CA LEU A 211 20.07 22.02 -1.52
C LEU A 211 19.28 23.18 -0.90
N GLU A 212 19.29 23.36 0.41
CA GLU A 212 18.65 24.48 1.11
C GLU A 212 19.24 25.82 0.64
N MET A 213 20.57 25.87 0.43
CA MET A 213 21.29 27.06 -0.03
C MET A 213 21.10 27.39 -1.52
N SER A 214 20.50 26.51 -2.32
CA SER A 214 20.47 26.62 -3.79
C SER A 214 19.60 27.75 -4.35
N GLY A 215 18.69 28.34 -3.56
CA GLY A 215 17.75 29.36 -4.04
C GLY A 215 16.83 28.91 -5.19
N ALA A 216 16.76 27.61 -5.48
CA ALA A 216 16.08 27.06 -6.65
C ALA A 216 14.60 27.41 -6.70
N SER A 217 14.13 27.80 -7.88
CA SER A 217 12.74 28.26 -8.10
C SER A 217 11.72 27.11 -8.08
N ARG A 218 12.17 25.89 -8.43
CA ARG A 218 11.40 24.65 -8.35
C ARG A 218 12.24 23.53 -7.74
N ARG A 219 11.61 22.75 -6.87
CA ARG A 219 12.19 21.58 -6.21
C ARG A 219 11.32 20.39 -6.53
N VAL A 220 11.75 19.61 -7.50
CA VAL A 220 11.01 18.49 -8.08
C VAL A 220 11.51 17.19 -7.46
N VAL A 221 10.61 16.47 -6.77
CA VAL A 221 10.94 15.18 -6.18
C VAL A 221 10.36 14.05 -7.03
N ILE A 222 11.21 13.12 -7.45
CA ILE A 222 10.81 11.91 -8.17
C ILE A 222 10.49 10.80 -7.17
N ILE A 223 9.30 10.21 -7.32
CA ILE A 223 8.84 9.08 -6.51
C ILE A 223 8.62 7.89 -7.43
N SER A 224 9.35 6.81 -7.17
CA SER A 224 9.27 5.56 -7.92
C SER A 224 7.85 4.95 -7.91
N GLU A 225 7.55 4.17 -8.94
CA GLU A 225 6.25 3.49 -9.08
C GLU A 225 5.90 2.73 -7.79
N GLY A 226 4.69 2.98 -7.28
CA GLY A 226 4.21 2.33 -6.07
C GLY A 226 5.00 2.70 -4.81
N ALA A 227 5.77 3.78 -4.80
CA ALA A 227 6.67 4.15 -3.71
C ALA A 227 7.58 2.97 -3.31
N ALA A 228 8.17 2.30 -4.29
CA ALA A 228 9.14 1.24 -4.06
C ALA A 228 10.46 1.84 -3.54
N SER A 229 10.47 2.16 -2.25
CA SER A 229 11.48 2.94 -1.55
C SER A 229 11.72 2.36 -0.16
N ALA A 230 12.94 2.50 0.36
CA ALA A 230 13.27 2.12 1.74
C ALA A 230 12.50 2.96 2.77
N VAL A 231 12.25 4.25 2.49
CA VAL A 231 11.47 5.14 3.37
C VAL A 231 10.03 4.65 3.49
N ALA A 232 9.44 4.21 2.38
CA ALA A 232 8.08 3.70 2.37
C ALA A 232 7.88 2.46 3.25
N LEU A 233 8.95 1.71 3.57
CA LEU A 233 8.88 0.58 4.49
C LEU A 233 8.52 1.03 5.91
N LEU A 234 8.96 2.21 6.36
CA LEU A 234 8.69 2.69 7.73
C LEU A 234 7.20 2.78 8.04
N GLY A 235 6.40 3.34 7.14
CA GLY A 235 4.95 3.45 7.37
C GLY A 235 4.24 2.10 7.38
N VAL A 236 4.81 1.08 6.73
CA VAL A 236 4.33 -0.30 6.82
C VAL A 236 4.81 -0.97 8.12
N ILE A 237 6.06 -0.75 8.54
CA ILE A 237 6.58 -1.25 9.82
C ILE A 237 5.81 -0.64 11.00
N ARG A 238 5.40 0.62 10.89
CA ARG A 238 4.53 1.30 11.87
C ARG A 238 3.19 0.57 12.05
N LEU A 239 2.61 0.04 10.97
CA LEU A 239 1.42 -0.82 11.04
C LEU A 239 1.73 -2.14 11.76
N VAL A 240 2.85 -2.81 11.45
CA VAL A 240 3.24 -4.06 12.12
C VAL A 240 3.38 -3.84 13.62
N LYS A 241 4.06 -2.77 14.03
CA LYS A 241 4.20 -2.39 15.44
C LYS A 241 2.83 -2.23 16.10
N PHE A 242 1.94 -1.44 15.49
CA PHE A 242 0.57 -1.24 16.01
C PHE A 242 -0.19 -2.57 16.16
N LEU A 243 -0.15 -3.44 15.16
CA LEU A 243 -0.83 -4.74 15.21
C LEU A 243 -0.21 -5.65 16.29
N SER A 244 1.13 -5.66 16.43
CA SER A 244 1.83 -6.46 17.44
C SER A 244 1.55 -6.04 18.89
N GLU A 245 1.10 -4.81 19.09
CA GLU A 245 0.71 -4.29 20.42
C GLU A 245 -0.77 -4.57 20.73
N SER A 246 -1.55 -5.07 19.77
CA SER A 246 -2.94 -5.46 19.99
C SER A 246 -3.04 -6.75 20.81
N SER A 247 -4.12 -6.89 21.59
CA SER A 247 -4.44 -8.13 22.31
C SER A 247 -4.58 -9.34 21.37
N GLN A 248 -5.00 -9.10 20.12
CA GLN A 248 -5.24 -10.15 19.13
C GLN A 248 -3.96 -10.74 18.52
N PHE A 249 -2.91 -9.93 18.31
CA PHE A 249 -1.71 -10.36 17.58
C PHE A 249 -0.39 -10.19 18.35
N GLY A 250 -0.44 -9.71 19.60
CA GLY A 250 0.72 -9.59 20.48
C GLY A 250 1.14 -10.89 21.19
N ASN A 251 2.03 -10.75 22.18
CA ASN A 251 2.44 -11.79 23.15
C ASN A 251 2.93 -13.12 22.54
N GLY A 252 3.78 -13.08 21.51
CA GLY A 252 4.36 -14.29 20.92
C GLY A 252 3.39 -15.13 20.09
N CYS A 253 2.22 -14.57 19.75
CA CYS A 253 1.25 -15.20 18.87
C CYS A 253 1.87 -15.50 17.48
N GLN A 254 1.77 -16.75 17.04
CA GLN A 254 2.12 -17.11 15.67
C GLN A 254 1.05 -16.56 14.72
N VAL A 255 1.48 -15.72 13.78
CA VAL A 255 0.59 -15.09 12.79
C VAL A 255 1.11 -15.37 11.38
N GLN A 256 0.22 -15.82 10.51
CA GLN A 256 0.43 -15.96 9.09
C GLN A 256 -0.20 -14.75 8.41
N VAL A 257 0.63 -13.79 8.01
CA VAL A 257 0.19 -12.56 7.34
C VAL A 257 0.14 -12.77 5.84
N ILE A 258 -0.99 -12.46 5.21
CA ILE A 258 -1.20 -12.54 3.77
C ILE A 258 -1.40 -11.15 3.20
N VAL A 259 -0.68 -10.86 2.12
CA VAL A 259 -0.78 -9.58 1.43
C VAL A 259 -0.57 -9.79 -0.08
N ASP A 260 -1.36 -9.10 -0.89
CA ASP A 260 -1.17 -9.09 -2.34
C ASP A 260 -0.01 -8.15 -2.73
N ALA A 261 0.70 -8.49 -3.81
CA ALA A 261 1.93 -7.81 -4.17
C ALA A 261 1.98 -7.38 -5.64
N GLY A 262 1.78 -6.09 -5.89
CA GLY A 262 2.17 -5.44 -7.14
C GLY A 262 3.68 -5.21 -7.22
N THR A 263 4.17 -4.17 -6.53
CA THR A 263 5.61 -3.84 -6.46
C THR A 263 6.37 -4.66 -5.42
N GLY A 264 5.67 -5.28 -4.45
CA GLY A 264 6.25 -6.05 -3.35
C GLY A 264 6.57 -5.26 -2.09
N THR A 265 6.66 -3.93 -2.17
CA THR A 265 7.09 -3.05 -1.05
C THR A 265 6.31 -3.24 0.24
N THR A 266 4.98 -3.45 0.16
CA THR A 266 4.15 -3.67 1.34
C THR A 266 4.46 -5.02 2.00
N ALA A 267 4.63 -6.09 1.23
CA ALA A 267 5.02 -7.39 1.78
C ALA A 267 6.39 -7.29 2.47
N VAL A 268 7.36 -6.64 1.81
CA VAL A 268 8.71 -6.43 2.35
C VAL A 268 8.66 -5.63 3.65
N GLY A 269 7.88 -4.56 3.71
CA GLY A 269 7.72 -3.76 4.93
C GLY A 269 7.10 -4.54 6.08
N ILE A 270 6.13 -5.41 5.81
CA ILE A 270 5.51 -6.26 6.85
C ILE A 270 6.52 -7.28 7.37
N ALA A 271 7.19 -8.01 6.48
CA ALA A 271 8.18 -9.02 6.86
C ALA A 271 9.38 -8.40 7.60
N LEU A 272 9.87 -7.26 7.12
CA LEU A 272 10.96 -6.56 7.75
C LEU A 272 10.55 -6.04 9.13
N GLY A 273 9.33 -5.51 9.27
CA GLY A 273 8.80 -5.09 10.57
C GLY A 273 8.70 -6.25 11.55
N ALA A 274 8.19 -7.40 11.11
CA ALA A 274 8.12 -8.60 11.93
C ALA A 274 9.50 -9.08 12.39
N LEU A 275 10.47 -9.10 11.48
CA LEU A 275 11.86 -9.47 11.78
C LEU A 275 12.49 -8.53 12.81
N LEU A 276 12.40 -7.21 12.58
CA LEU A 276 13.02 -6.20 13.45
C LEU A 276 12.36 -6.12 14.84
N LEU A 277 11.09 -6.50 14.95
CA LEU A 277 10.36 -6.58 16.21
C LEU A 277 10.48 -7.95 16.89
N GLY A 278 11.16 -8.93 16.27
CA GLY A 278 11.30 -10.28 16.81
C GLY A 278 9.98 -11.06 16.89
N LEU A 279 9.02 -10.76 16.02
CA LEU A 279 7.70 -11.39 16.02
C LEU A 279 7.77 -12.77 15.34
N PRO A 280 7.10 -13.80 15.88
CA PRO A 280 7.01 -15.12 15.25
C PRO A 280 5.98 -15.12 14.10
N TRP A 281 5.98 -14.07 13.29
CA TRP A 281 5.06 -13.89 12.18
C TRP A 281 5.70 -14.38 10.90
N LYS A 282 4.93 -15.14 10.13
CA LYS A 282 5.29 -15.57 8.78
C LYS A 282 4.51 -14.73 7.78
N VAL A 283 5.21 -14.14 6.81
CA VAL A 283 4.58 -13.24 5.84
C VAL A 283 4.61 -13.86 4.46
N THR A 284 3.44 -13.93 3.84
CA THR A 284 3.26 -14.44 2.48
C THR A 284 2.76 -13.35 1.55
N GLY A 285 3.58 -13.06 0.54
CA GLY A 285 3.26 -12.14 -0.54
C GLY A 285 2.69 -12.88 -1.75
N VAL A 286 1.45 -12.61 -2.13
CA VAL A 286 0.85 -13.20 -3.35
C VAL A 286 1.25 -12.36 -4.56
N MET A 287 2.10 -12.92 -5.42
CA MET A 287 2.67 -12.25 -6.58
C MET A 287 1.62 -12.02 -7.66
N LEU A 288 1.59 -10.80 -8.22
CA LEU A 288 0.59 -10.40 -9.21
C LEU A 288 1.18 -10.00 -10.57
N ALA A 289 2.37 -9.41 -10.58
CA ALA A 289 2.82 -8.59 -11.69
C ALA A 289 4.03 -9.13 -12.46
N ASP A 290 4.95 -9.80 -11.76
CA ASP A 290 6.30 -10.07 -12.25
C ASP A 290 6.76 -11.47 -11.86
N THR A 291 7.98 -11.85 -12.22
CA THR A 291 8.54 -13.17 -11.89
C THR A 291 9.01 -13.26 -10.44
N MET A 292 9.11 -14.49 -9.92
CA MET A 292 9.64 -14.80 -8.60
C MET A 292 11.01 -14.15 -8.36
N GLU A 293 11.91 -14.24 -9.35
CA GLU A 293 13.26 -13.69 -9.31
C GLU A 293 13.21 -12.17 -9.16
N ALA A 294 12.32 -11.50 -9.90
CA ALA A 294 12.17 -10.06 -9.83
C ALA A 294 11.62 -9.58 -8.47
N TYR A 295 10.74 -10.36 -7.82
CA TYR A 295 10.29 -10.06 -6.46
C TYR A 295 11.40 -10.26 -5.42
N LYS A 296 12.16 -11.36 -5.51
CA LYS A 296 13.31 -11.63 -4.62
C LYS A 296 14.40 -10.58 -4.75
N GLU A 297 14.71 -10.14 -5.96
CA GLU A 297 15.70 -9.08 -6.18
C GLU A 297 15.23 -7.74 -5.63
N ARG A 298 13.93 -7.41 -5.80
CA ARG A 298 13.33 -6.20 -5.21
C ARG A 298 13.30 -6.24 -3.69
N GLU A 299 12.99 -7.38 -3.09
CA GLU A 299 13.07 -7.61 -1.65
C GLU A 299 14.49 -7.33 -1.15
N LYS A 300 15.50 -7.97 -1.76
CA LYS A 300 16.91 -7.76 -1.41
C LYS A 300 17.33 -6.31 -1.54
N THR A 301 16.97 -5.65 -2.65
CA THR A 301 17.27 -4.24 -2.89
C THR A 301 16.67 -3.36 -1.79
N LEU A 302 15.37 -3.49 -1.52
CA LEU A 302 14.69 -2.69 -0.49
C LEU A 302 15.27 -2.88 0.91
N ILE A 303 15.64 -4.11 1.28
CA ILE A 303 16.26 -4.40 2.58
C ILE A 303 17.68 -3.82 2.64
N THR A 304 18.47 -3.96 1.57
CA THR A 304 19.83 -3.40 1.49
C THR A 304 19.80 -1.88 1.63
N GLU A 305 18.88 -1.22 0.92
CA GLU A 305 18.69 0.22 1.01
C GLU A 305 18.21 0.66 2.39
N PHE A 306 17.27 -0.07 3.00
CA PHE A 306 16.83 0.20 4.36
C PHE A 306 17.99 0.10 5.38
N LYS A 307 18.83 -0.94 5.26
CA LYS A 307 20.05 -1.08 6.08
C LYS A 307 21.01 0.08 5.88
N ARG A 308 21.26 0.46 4.62
CA ARG A 308 22.16 1.56 4.25
C ARG A 308 21.70 2.88 4.87
N VAL A 309 20.40 3.15 4.82
CA VAL A 309 19.80 4.42 5.24
C VAL A 309 19.68 4.52 6.76
N TYR A 310 19.16 3.48 7.43
CA TYR A 310 18.82 3.58 8.86
C TYR A 310 19.86 2.98 9.81
N LYS A 311 20.80 2.18 9.30
CA LYS A 311 21.91 1.59 10.07
C LYS A 311 21.47 0.89 11.36
N LEU A 312 20.30 0.26 11.34
CA LEU A 312 19.78 -0.53 12.45
C LEU A 312 20.52 -1.87 12.53
N ASP A 313 20.70 -2.38 13.75
CA ASP A 313 21.16 -3.74 13.97
C ASP A 313 20.08 -4.73 13.56
N PHE A 314 20.45 -5.69 12.71
CA PHE A 314 19.58 -6.79 12.31
C PHE A 314 19.83 -8.00 13.21
N PRO A 315 18.79 -8.82 13.52
CA PRO A 315 18.98 -10.04 14.27
C PRO A 315 20.06 -10.95 13.64
N ALA A 316 20.89 -11.58 14.48
CA ALA A 316 22.11 -12.33 14.09
C ALA A 316 21.89 -13.53 13.14
N GLN A 317 20.64 -13.90 12.82
CA GLN A 317 20.30 -14.88 11.77
C GLN A 317 20.41 -14.32 10.34
N GLU A 318 21.29 -13.32 10.14
CA GLU A 318 21.46 -12.58 8.89
C GLU A 318 21.86 -13.48 7.72
N SER A 319 22.60 -14.57 7.97
CA SER A 319 23.01 -15.53 6.93
C SER A 319 21.86 -16.37 6.37
N TYR A 320 20.86 -16.71 7.19
CA TYR A 320 19.69 -17.50 6.76
C TYR A 320 18.75 -16.68 5.87
N TYR A 321 18.44 -15.45 6.31
CA TYR A 321 17.58 -14.54 5.57
C TYR A 321 18.23 -14.00 4.29
N ALA A 322 19.56 -13.90 4.26
CA ALA A 322 20.29 -13.48 3.06
C ALA A 322 20.18 -14.48 1.89
N THR A 323 19.94 -15.77 2.19
CA THR A 323 19.84 -16.83 1.17
C THR A 323 18.41 -17.19 0.79
N GLU A 324 17.48 -17.28 1.76
CA GLU A 324 16.09 -17.71 1.48
C GLU A 324 15.09 -16.55 1.36
N GLY A 325 15.45 -15.36 1.85
CA GLY A 325 14.55 -14.21 1.99
C GLY A 325 13.84 -14.19 3.35
N ILE A 326 13.17 -13.08 3.64
CA ILE A 326 12.31 -12.92 4.83
C ILE A 326 10.82 -13.13 4.50
N LEU A 327 10.52 -13.31 3.21
CA LEU A 327 9.18 -13.47 2.65
C LEU A 327 8.98 -14.83 1.98
N ASN A 328 7.81 -15.40 2.21
CA ASN A 328 7.32 -16.50 1.39
C ASN A 328 6.54 -15.93 0.20
N TRP A 329 7.18 -15.84 -0.96
CA TRP A 329 6.51 -15.43 -2.20
C TRP A 329 5.75 -16.62 -2.80
N VAL A 330 4.49 -16.40 -3.15
CA VAL A 330 3.66 -17.43 -3.78
C VAL A 330 2.98 -16.88 -5.03
N GLU A 331 2.79 -17.74 -6.02
CA GLU A 331 1.97 -17.40 -7.18
C GLU A 331 0.49 -17.33 -6.77
N ARG A 332 -0.28 -16.59 -7.55
CA ARG A 332 -1.74 -16.64 -7.46
C ARG A 332 -2.22 -18.07 -7.73
N SER A 333 -3.23 -18.53 -7.00
CA SER A 333 -3.88 -19.83 -7.18
C SER A 333 -4.28 -20.13 -8.63
N GLN A 334 -4.67 -19.10 -9.38
CA GLN A 334 -4.88 -19.14 -10.82
C GLN A 334 -3.93 -18.13 -11.51
N PRO A 335 -2.71 -18.56 -11.91
CA PRO A 335 -1.73 -17.69 -12.52
C PRO A 335 -2.23 -17.05 -13.81
N ARG A 336 -1.90 -15.77 -14.01
CA ARG A 336 -2.27 -15.02 -15.22
C ARG A 336 -1.42 -13.78 -15.40
N LYS A 337 -1.51 -13.18 -16.60
CA LYS A 337 -0.93 -11.87 -16.86
C LYS A 337 -1.60 -10.78 -16.03
N PHE A 338 -0.79 -9.90 -15.47
CA PHE A 338 -1.24 -8.77 -14.68
C PHE A 338 -2.26 -7.90 -15.41
N GLY A 339 -3.32 -7.49 -14.71
CA GLY A 339 -4.41 -6.70 -15.25
C GLY A 339 -5.50 -7.50 -15.96
N LYS A 340 -5.29 -8.80 -16.26
CA LYS A 340 -6.35 -9.67 -16.77
C LYS A 340 -7.30 -10.07 -15.63
N VAL A 341 -8.60 -10.09 -15.90
CA VAL A 341 -9.63 -10.67 -15.03
C VAL A 341 -10.10 -12.00 -15.63
N LEU A 342 -10.23 -13.03 -14.80
CA LEU A 342 -10.76 -14.34 -15.22
C LEU A 342 -12.28 -14.40 -15.03
N ASN A 343 -12.93 -15.27 -15.80
CA ASN A 343 -14.38 -15.47 -15.71
C ASN A 343 -14.79 -15.88 -14.29
N GLY A 344 -15.84 -15.27 -13.75
CA GLY A 344 -16.35 -15.59 -12.41
C GLY A 344 -15.71 -14.77 -11.28
N GLU A 345 -14.60 -14.07 -11.50
CA GLU A 345 -13.93 -13.34 -10.41
C GLU A 345 -14.66 -12.08 -9.97
N ILE A 346 -15.29 -11.35 -10.90
CA ILE A 346 -16.10 -10.18 -10.57
C ILE A 346 -17.32 -10.63 -9.77
N GLU A 347 -17.99 -11.68 -10.21
CA GLU A 347 -19.13 -12.29 -9.53
C GLU A 347 -18.74 -12.76 -8.12
N ARG A 348 -17.52 -13.30 -7.97
CA ARG A 348 -17.00 -13.73 -6.67
C ARG A 348 -16.70 -12.54 -5.76
N CYS A 349 -16.08 -11.47 -6.25
CA CYS A 349 -15.92 -10.22 -5.50
C CYS A 349 -17.27 -9.67 -5.04
N CYS A 350 -18.29 -9.66 -5.91
CA CYS A 350 -19.65 -9.22 -5.57
C CYS A 350 -20.27 -10.09 -4.48
N LYS A 351 -20.16 -11.43 -4.58
CA LYS A 351 -20.65 -12.36 -3.55
C LYS A 351 -19.97 -12.15 -2.20
N ILE A 352 -18.65 -12.00 -2.19
CA ILE A 352 -17.89 -11.72 -0.95
C ILE A 352 -18.36 -10.40 -0.33
N ALA A 353 -18.49 -9.35 -1.14
CA ALA A 353 -18.99 -8.06 -0.66
C ALA A 353 -20.42 -8.16 -0.08
N GLN A 354 -21.32 -8.90 -0.72
CA GLN A 354 -22.69 -9.15 -0.23
C GLN A 354 -22.71 -9.91 1.11
N GLN A 355 -21.80 -10.89 1.28
CA GLN A 355 -21.77 -11.76 2.46
C GLN A 355 -21.01 -11.15 3.63
N THR A 356 -20.08 -10.24 3.38
CA THR A 356 -19.12 -9.77 4.40
C THR A 356 -19.06 -8.26 4.59
N ALA A 357 -19.66 -7.49 3.68
CA ALA A 357 -19.47 -6.05 3.57
C ALA A 357 -17.99 -5.62 3.43
N VAL A 358 -17.11 -6.53 3.00
CA VAL A 358 -15.70 -6.27 2.66
C VAL A 358 -15.57 -6.27 1.13
N PRO A 359 -15.47 -5.10 0.48
CA PRO A 359 -15.35 -5.02 -0.97
C PRO A 359 -13.93 -5.39 -1.42
N LEU A 360 -13.83 -6.38 -2.32
CA LEU A 360 -12.58 -6.77 -2.95
C LEU A 360 -12.54 -6.37 -4.42
N ASP A 361 -11.35 -6.34 -4.99
CA ASP A 361 -11.10 -6.23 -6.42
C ASP A 361 -10.42 -7.50 -6.95
N PRO A 362 -10.69 -7.91 -8.21
CA PRO A 362 -10.14 -9.14 -8.76
C PRO A 362 -8.66 -9.03 -9.13
N ILE A 363 -8.09 -7.83 -9.24
CA ILE A 363 -6.68 -7.65 -9.65
C ILE A 363 -5.75 -7.91 -8.46
N TYR A 364 -6.06 -7.36 -7.30
CA TYR A 364 -5.21 -7.34 -6.12
C TYR A 364 -5.79 -8.18 -4.97
N THR A 365 -6.82 -7.65 -4.30
CA THR A 365 -7.24 -8.13 -2.97
C THR A 365 -7.91 -9.50 -2.98
N LEU A 366 -8.54 -9.91 -4.09
CA LEU A 366 -9.08 -11.26 -4.22
C LEU A 366 -8.00 -12.35 -4.11
N ALA A 367 -6.78 -12.09 -4.58
CA ALA A 367 -5.69 -13.07 -4.53
C ALA A 367 -5.24 -13.34 -3.08
N ALA A 368 -5.14 -12.30 -2.26
CA ALA A 368 -4.84 -12.43 -0.84
C ALA A 368 -6.00 -13.08 -0.07
N TRP A 369 -7.25 -12.73 -0.41
CA TRP A 369 -8.44 -13.34 0.18
C TRP A 369 -8.49 -14.86 -0.03
N ASP A 370 -8.25 -15.31 -1.26
CA ASP A 370 -8.27 -16.73 -1.60
C ASP A 370 -7.28 -17.55 -0.78
N LEU A 371 -6.07 -17.01 -0.61
CA LEU A 371 -5.06 -17.66 0.20
C LEU A 371 -5.41 -17.63 1.69
N ALA A 372 -5.96 -16.51 2.19
CA ALA A 372 -6.42 -16.42 3.59
C ALA A 372 -7.52 -17.45 3.90
N VAL A 373 -8.49 -17.61 2.99
CA VAL A 373 -9.53 -18.65 3.10
C VAL A 373 -8.91 -20.04 3.13
N SER A 374 -8.01 -20.34 2.17
CA SER A 374 -7.35 -21.65 2.09
C SER A 374 -6.58 -21.98 3.37
N LEU A 375 -5.82 -21.04 3.91
CA LEU A 375 -5.03 -21.24 5.13
C LEU A 375 -5.91 -21.33 6.38
N SER A 376 -7.02 -20.59 6.44
CA SER A 376 -7.96 -20.66 7.57
C SER A 376 -8.67 -22.01 7.70
N LEU A 377 -8.80 -22.74 6.59
CA LEU A 377 -9.42 -24.07 6.55
C LEU A 377 -8.43 -25.18 6.89
N ASP A 378 -7.12 -24.90 6.89
CA ASP A 378 -6.09 -25.86 7.25
C ASP A 378 -6.01 -26.00 8.78
N LYS A 379 -6.64 -27.06 9.30
CA LYS A 379 -6.70 -27.37 10.72
C LYS A 379 -5.36 -27.81 11.34
N GLN A 380 -4.30 -27.94 10.54
CA GLN A 380 -2.96 -28.28 11.03
C GLN A 380 -2.15 -27.06 11.51
N MET A 381 -2.63 -25.84 11.25
CA MET A 381 -1.97 -24.61 11.64
C MET A 381 -2.56 -24.07 12.95
N ASP A 382 -1.79 -24.15 14.05
CA ASP A 382 -2.08 -23.38 15.29
C ASP A 382 -1.57 -21.93 15.14
N THR A 383 -1.96 -21.27 14.06
CA THR A 383 -1.45 -19.96 13.64
C THR A 383 -2.61 -19.08 13.21
N LYS A 384 -2.66 -17.84 13.72
CA LYS A 384 -3.71 -16.88 13.32
C LYS A 384 -3.45 -16.42 11.89
N VAL A 385 -4.49 -16.40 11.07
CA VAL A 385 -4.42 -15.92 9.69
C VAL A 385 -4.84 -14.45 9.64
N LEU A 386 -3.96 -13.57 9.16
CA LEU A 386 -4.22 -12.13 9.02
C LEU A 386 -4.03 -11.70 7.57
N MET A 387 -5.10 -11.31 6.89
CA MET A 387 -5.04 -10.64 5.59
C MET A 387 -4.90 -9.13 5.79
N VAL A 388 -3.97 -8.49 5.07
CA VAL A 388 -3.93 -7.02 4.98
C VAL A 388 -4.72 -6.57 3.77
N HIS A 389 -5.82 -5.85 3.99
CA HIS A 389 -6.66 -5.34 2.91
C HIS A 389 -6.01 -4.10 2.28
N THR A 390 -5.31 -4.29 1.16
CA THR A 390 -4.45 -3.25 0.56
C THR A 390 -5.20 -2.13 -0.17
N GLY A 391 -6.53 -2.17 -0.23
CA GLY A 391 -7.37 -1.16 -0.88
C GLY A 391 -7.82 -1.63 -2.26
N GLY A 392 -7.74 -0.76 -3.26
CA GLY A 392 -7.97 -1.14 -4.67
C GLY A 392 -9.41 -1.05 -5.16
N THR A 393 -10.37 -0.76 -4.28
CA THR A 393 -11.81 -0.77 -4.61
C THR A 393 -12.20 0.25 -5.68
N LEU A 394 -11.54 1.42 -5.75
CA LEU A 394 -11.76 2.37 -6.86
C LEU A 394 -11.34 1.81 -8.23
N GLY A 395 -10.48 0.78 -8.25
CA GLY A 395 -10.13 0.05 -9.46
C GLY A 395 -11.33 -0.67 -10.09
N MET A 396 -12.35 -1.03 -9.29
CA MET A 396 -13.57 -1.68 -9.78
C MET A 396 -14.32 -0.82 -10.80
N PHE A 397 -14.28 0.50 -10.68
CA PHE A 397 -14.92 1.40 -11.65
C PHE A 397 -14.24 1.34 -13.02
N GLY A 398 -12.91 1.24 -13.06
CA GLY A 398 -12.16 1.04 -14.30
C GLY A 398 -12.42 -0.35 -14.91
N LEU A 399 -12.57 -1.38 -14.06
CA LEU A 399 -12.96 -2.71 -14.52
C LEU A 399 -14.37 -2.74 -15.08
N ALA A 400 -15.32 -2.01 -14.49
CA ALA A 400 -16.69 -1.91 -14.99
C ALA A 400 -16.75 -1.34 -16.42
N GLN A 401 -15.81 -0.48 -16.79
CA GLN A 401 -15.69 0.03 -18.15
C GLN A 401 -15.14 -1.04 -19.11
N MET A 402 -14.12 -1.79 -18.69
CA MET A 402 -13.47 -2.79 -19.54
C MET A 402 -14.27 -4.09 -19.68
N TYR A 403 -15.03 -4.44 -18.65
CA TYR A 403 -15.78 -5.70 -18.52
C TYR A 403 -17.27 -5.42 -18.30
N SER A 404 -17.86 -4.52 -19.09
CA SER A 404 -19.24 -4.06 -18.91
C SER A 404 -20.25 -5.21 -18.79
N SER A 405 -20.11 -6.27 -19.59
CA SER A 405 -20.96 -7.47 -19.54
C SER A 405 -20.97 -8.19 -18.20
N SER A 406 -19.89 -8.09 -17.41
CA SER A 406 -19.78 -8.71 -16.09
C SER A 406 -20.36 -7.86 -14.96
N PHE A 407 -20.68 -6.59 -15.24
CA PHE A 407 -21.28 -5.65 -14.28
C PHE A 407 -22.74 -5.33 -14.59
N VAL A 408 -23.22 -5.68 -15.79
CA VAL A 408 -24.62 -5.55 -16.19
C VAL A 408 -25.35 -6.85 -15.86
N SER A 409 -26.51 -6.74 -15.20
CA SER A 409 -27.31 -7.92 -14.88
C SER A 409 -27.86 -8.55 -16.17
N HIS A 410 -27.98 -9.89 -16.22
CA HIS A 410 -28.64 -10.56 -17.35
C HIS A 410 -30.10 -10.10 -17.59
N HIS A 411 -30.71 -9.40 -16.63
CA HIS A 411 -32.04 -8.81 -16.78
C HIS A 411 -32.07 -7.63 -17.76
N ASP A 412 -30.97 -6.89 -17.92
CA ASP A 412 -30.91 -5.67 -18.73
C ASP A 412 -30.65 -5.96 -20.22
N LEU A 413 -30.07 -7.12 -20.55
CA LEU A 413 -29.81 -7.54 -21.94
C LEU A 413 -31.08 -8.01 -22.67
N ILE A 414 -32.13 -8.41 -21.95
CA ILE A 414 -33.41 -8.83 -22.54
C ILE A 414 -34.24 -7.62 -22.97
N ASN A 415 -34.04 -6.45 -22.35
CA ASN A 415 -34.80 -5.23 -22.64
C ASN A 415 -34.16 -4.32 -23.72
N GLN A 416 -33.02 -4.70 -24.31
CA GLN A 416 -32.42 -3.96 -25.44
C GLN A 416 -32.86 -4.47 -26.82
N HIS A 417 -33.74 -5.48 -26.87
CA HIS A 417 -34.29 -6.03 -28.12
C HIS A 417 -35.82 -6.03 -28.18
N CYS A 418 -36.50 -5.19 -27.38
CA CYS A 418 -37.93 -4.93 -27.53
C CYS A 418 -38.21 -3.51 -28.01
#